data_AF-A0AAJ5WEV1-F1
#
_entry.id   AF-A0AAJ5WEV1-F1
#
_cell.length_a   1.000
_cell.length_b   1.000
_cell.length_c   1.000
_cell.angle_alpha   90.00
_cell.angle_beta   90.00
_cell.angle_gamma   90.00
#
_symmetry.space_group_name_H-M   'P 1'
#
loop_
_entity.id
_entity.type
_entity.pdbx_description
1 polymer ?
#
loop_
_entity_poly.entity_id
_entity_poly.type
_entity_poly.pdbx_seq_one_letter_code
_entity_poly.pdbx_strand_id
1 'polypeptide(L)'
;MNFFVSSSLLIILRVLVKSLFVYISALEPTDKKENILIYGSGSDSILVKKALEGSQGNALNVIAFVDDKEDKLNKQIEQKKVYHSNSIETLRDKFNISKVLFVSDDLNINGKKSTLDKCIELGIKVVTVPQSNKWLYGKLTANQIKDLKIEDLLEREPIVLTTNNILREIGGKRILITGAAGSIGSEIVRQIVNFNPEFVVLCDQAETPLHDLQLEIEDNFSHAKTHIVMANIQNKCRMKAIFDEYHPQIIFHAAAYKHVPMMENNPSEAILTNVFGTKNISDLAIESGVEKFIMVSTDKAVRPTNIMGASKRLAEMYIQSLNNEKTLTISSDKVDSIDNKVECKTKFITTRFGNVLGSNGSVIPRFKAQIERGGPITVTHPEITRYFMTIPESVQLVLQAGAMGNGGEIYIFDMGEPVKIVDLARNMIKLAGLCPEKDIKIMFTGLRPGEKLYEELLLVEEQTIATYHPKIKISKTISHSIRYVQEVIDELLSLNNLNNDYAMVKKMKEIIPDYKSKNSRYEEIDYYLIN
;
A
#
# COMPACT_ATOMS: atom_id res chain seq x y z
N MET A 1 39.59 62.58 14.95
CA MET A 1 38.71 62.43 16.12
C MET A 1 37.26 62.11 15.73
N ASN A 2 36.64 62.85 14.80
CA ASN A 2 35.23 62.64 14.40
C ASN A 2 34.90 61.23 13.84
N PHE A 3 35.77 60.61 13.04
CA PHE A 3 35.50 59.28 12.46
C PHE A 3 35.46 58.14 13.50
N PHE A 4 36.32 58.20 14.50
CA PHE A 4 36.36 57.19 15.57
C PHE A 4 35.13 57.32 16.46
N VAL A 5 34.76 58.54 16.83
CA VAL A 5 33.56 58.82 17.62
C VAL A 5 32.31 58.36 16.88
N SER A 6 32.17 58.68 15.59
CA SER A 6 31.01 58.25 14.79
C SER A 6 30.93 56.73 14.62
N SER A 7 32.07 56.06 14.40
CA SER A 7 32.12 54.60 14.22
C SER A 7 31.79 53.87 15.51
N SER A 8 32.35 54.32 16.65
CA SER A 8 32.01 53.79 17.97
C SER A 8 30.55 54.01 18.32
N LEU A 9 29.98 55.18 18.00
CA LEU A 9 28.57 55.47 18.24
C LEU A 9 27.65 54.55 17.41
N LEU A 10 27.98 54.28 16.14
CA LEU A 10 27.21 53.39 15.28
C LEU A 10 27.28 51.93 15.73
N ILE A 11 28.44 51.48 16.23
CA ILE A 11 28.60 50.13 16.79
C ILE A 11 27.77 50.00 18.06
N ILE A 12 27.86 50.97 18.97
CA ILE A 12 27.08 50.99 20.23
C ILE A 12 25.59 51.03 19.91
N LEU A 13 25.15 51.87 18.96
CA LEU A 13 23.76 51.95 18.53
C LEU A 13 23.29 50.61 17.93
N ARG A 14 24.08 49.95 17.09
CA ARG A 14 23.74 48.62 16.54
C ARG A 14 23.62 47.56 17.63
N VAL A 15 24.53 47.55 18.60
CA VAL A 15 24.49 46.61 19.73
C VAL A 15 23.27 46.88 20.61
N LEU A 16 22.98 48.16 20.91
CA LEU A 16 21.81 48.57 21.69
C LEU A 16 20.49 48.23 20.99
N VAL A 17 20.35 48.56 19.70
CA VAL A 17 19.16 48.22 18.91
C VAL A 17 18.97 46.71 18.83
N LYS A 18 20.04 45.94 18.63
CA LYS A 18 19.97 44.48 18.64
C LYS A 18 19.59 43.93 20.01
N SER A 19 20.15 44.47 21.09
CA SER A 19 19.84 44.04 22.45
C SER A 19 18.42 44.42 22.87
N LEU A 20 17.95 45.59 22.45
CA LEU A 20 16.57 46.06 22.66
C LEU A 20 15.58 45.23 21.86
N PHE A 21 15.89 44.90 20.60
CA PHE A 21 15.07 44.01 19.78
C PHE A 21 14.95 42.61 20.40
N VAL A 22 16.06 42.03 20.90
CA VAL A 22 16.03 40.75 21.62
C VAL A 22 15.21 40.85 22.91
N TYR A 23 15.32 41.95 23.66
CA TYR A 23 14.57 42.17 24.89
C TYR A 23 13.06 42.35 24.63
N ILE A 24 12.68 43.13 23.62
CA ILE A 24 11.27 43.34 23.23
C ILE A 24 10.68 42.04 22.64
N SER A 25 11.44 41.31 21.80
CA SER A 25 11.01 40.02 21.26
C SER A 25 10.87 38.94 22.35
N ALA A 26 11.51 39.12 23.51
CA ALA A 26 11.35 38.27 24.69
C ALA A 26 10.15 38.67 25.57
N LEU A 27 9.59 39.86 25.38
CA LEU A 27 8.44 40.41 26.12
C LEU A 27 7.10 40.24 25.40
N GLU A 28 7.08 39.80 24.14
CA GLU A 28 5.83 39.36 23.50
C GLU A 28 5.22 38.22 24.33
N PRO A 29 3.90 38.20 24.56
CA PRO A 29 3.24 37.13 25.28
C PRO A 29 3.58 35.82 24.54
N THR A 30 4.38 34.99 25.18
CA THR A 30 4.81 33.73 24.59
C THR A 30 3.57 32.85 24.51
N ASP A 31 3.01 32.70 23.32
CA ASP A 31 2.35 31.45 22.99
C ASP A 31 3.30 30.34 23.46
N LYS A 32 2.80 29.47 24.35
CA LYS A 32 3.59 28.42 25.01
C LYS A 32 4.39 27.68 23.94
N LYS A 33 5.68 27.96 23.85
CA LYS A 33 6.55 27.27 22.90
C LYS A 33 6.74 25.85 23.39
N GLU A 34 6.37 24.92 22.54
CA GLU A 34 6.47 23.49 22.75
C GLU A 34 7.93 23.05 22.64
N ASN A 35 8.45 22.40 23.68
CA ASN A 35 9.86 22.03 23.75
C ASN A 35 10.13 20.75 22.96
N ILE A 36 11.10 20.82 22.05
CA ILE A 36 11.42 19.74 21.12
C ILE A 36 12.89 19.35 21.18
N LEU A 37 13.16 18.10 20.83
CA LEU A 37 14.50 17.58 20.54
C LEU A 37 14.65 17.36 19.02
N ILE A 38 15.87 17.46 18.52
CA ILE A 38 16.21 17.05 17.14
C ILE A 38 17.14 15.85 17.24
N TYR A 39 16.75 14.74 16.62
CA TYR A 39 17.62 13.58 16.48
C TYR A 39 18.66 13.83 15.37
N GLY A 40 19.90 13.45 15.65
CA GLY A 40 21.07 13.70 14.83
C GLY A 40 21.73 15.04 15.12
N SER A 41 23.05 15.06 14.94
CA SER A 41 23.92 16.24 15.10
C SER A 41 24.69 16.57 13.81
N GLY A 42 24.11 16.19 12.66
CA GLY A 42 24.65 16.40 11.32
C GLY A 42 24.28 17.76 10.70
N SER A 43 24.70 17.97 9.46
CA SER A 43 24.39 19.18 8.68
C SER A 43 22.89 19.38 8.51
N ASP A 44 22.14 18.32 8.21
CA ASP A 44 20.68 18.42 8.02
C ASP A 44 19.97 18.79 9.33
N SER A 45 20.35 18.19 10.47
CA SER A 45 19.79 18.55 11.79
C SER A 45 20.05 20.01 12.15
N ILE A 46 21.23 20.54 11.80
CA ILE A 46 21.58 21.96 11.96
C ILE A 46 20.70 22.86 11.07
N LEU A 47 20.49 22.46 9.81
CA LEU A 47 19.62 23.20 8.89
C LEU A 47 18.18 23.23 9.38
N VAL A 48 17.65 22.10 9.86
CA VAL A 48 16.30 22.02 10.46
C VAL A 48 16.19 22.99 11.63
N LYS A 49 17.16 22.99 12.56
CA LYS A 49 17.20 23.93 13.70
C LYS A 49 17.16 25.39 13.23
N LYS A 50 17.99 25.76 12.26
CA LYS A 50 18.03 27.12 11.69
C LYS A 50 16.72 27.51 11.01
N ALA A 51 16.11 26.57 10.29
CA ALA A 51 14.84 26.81 9.60
C ALA A 51 13.70 27.04 10.61
N LEU A 52 13.65 26.25 11.69
CA LEU A 52 12.67 26.40 12.77
C LEU A 52 12.86 27.69 13.58
N GLU A 53 14.09 28.12 13.84
CA GLU A 53 14.33 29.38 14.55
C GLU A 53 14.14 30.62 13.64
N GLY A 54 14.33 30.46 12.33
CA GLY A 54 14.20 31.54 11.35
C GLY A 54 12.77 31.83 10.89
N SER A 55 11.80 30.98 11.21
CA SER A 55 10.38 31.22 10.90
C SER A 55 9.74 32.07 11.99
N GLN A 56 9.40 33.32 11.68
CA GLN A 56 8.65 34.20 12.58
C GLN A 56 7.29 33.57 12.91
N GLY A 57 6.97 33.41 14.20
CA GLY A 57 5.72 32.81 14.68
C GLY A 57 5.80 31.34 15.13
N ASN A 58 6.99 30.73 15.23
CA ASN A 58 7.07 29.31 15.60
C ASN A 58 6.79 29.04 17.09
N ALA A 59 5.78 28.21 17.32
CA ALA A 59 5.43 27.60 18.59
C ALA A 59 6.37 26.47 19.04
N LEU A 60 7.53 26.27 18.40
CA LEU A 60 8.48 25.18 18.73
C LEU A 60 9.80 25.74 19.25
N ASN A 61 10.30 25.18 20.36
CA ASN A 61 11.57 25.55 20.98
C ASN A 61 12.54 24.36 21.01
N VAL A 62 13.63 24.46 20.25
CA VAL A 62 14.67 23.41 20.21
C VAL A 62 15.50 23.45 21.48
N ILE A 63 15.39 22.41 22.33
CA ILE A 63 16.14 22.32 23.59
C ILE A 63 17.54 21.77 23.38
N ALA A 64 17.66 20.68 22.62
CA ALA A 64 18.92 19.97 22.43
C ALA A 64 18.92 19.08 21.20
N PHE A 65 20.12 18.65 20.80
CA PHE A 65 20.30 17.57 19.85
C PHE A 65 20.48 16.24 20.59
N VAL A 66 20.05 15.15 19.97
CA VAL A 66 20.26 13.78 20.45
C VAL A 66 21.00 12.99 19.39
N ASP A 67 22.12 12.35 19.72
CA ASP A 67 22.90 11.53 18.79
C ASP A 67 23.53 10.35 19.54
N ASP A 68 23.74 9.23 18.84
CA ASP A 68 24.37 8.02 19.38
C ASP A 68 25.87 7.95 19.06
N LYS A 69 26.36 8.83 18.17
CA LYS A 69 27.78 8.86 17.81
C LYS A 69 28.63 9.52 18.89
N GLU A 70 29.57 8.76 19.44
CA GLU A 70 30.44 9.18 20.55
C GLU A 70 31.27 10.44 20.25
N ASP A 71 31.62 10.67 18.98
CA ASP A 71 32.48 11.78 18.56
C ASP A 71 31.87 13.17 18.81
N LYS A 72 30.55 13.26 18.97
CA LYS A 72 29.83 14.53 19.14
C LYS A 72 29.10 14.70 20.47
N LEU A 73 29.10 13.68 21.33
CA LEU A 73 28.48 13.73 22.65
C LEU A 73 29.06 14.84 23.51
N ASN A 74 28.19 15.49 24.30
CA ASN A 74 28.53 16.60 25.20
C ASN A 74 29.12 17.87 24.54
N LYS A 75 29.26 17.91 23.21
CA LYS A 75 29.63 19.13 22.48
C LYS A 75 28.42 20.06 22.35
N GLN A 76 28.69 21.33 22.06
CA GLN A 76 27.67 22.31 21.68
C GLN A 76 27.70 22.52 20.17
N ILE A 77 26.54 22.41 19.55
CA ILE A 77 26.32 22.68 18.13
C ILE A 77 25.23 23.75 18.05
N GLU A 78 25.52 24.87 17.39
CA GLU A 78 24.56 25.98 17.26
C GLU A 78 23.94 26.41 18.61
N GLN A 79 24.79 26.46 19.65
CA GLN A 79 24.45 26.81 21.05
C GLN A 79 23.55 25.80 21.79
N LYS A 80 23.31 24.63 21.21
CA LYS A 80 22.54 23.54 21.82
C LYS A 80 23.46 22.36 22.13
N LYS A 81 23.29 21.74 23.29
CA LYS A 81 24.11 20.58 23.70
C LYS A 81 23.64 19.33 22.96
N VAL A 82 24.58 18.45 22.63
CA VAL A 82 24.31 17.11 22.10
C VAL A 82 24.30 16.11 23.26
N TYR A 83 23.18 15.42 23.45
CA TYR A 83 23.01 14.36 24.44
C TYR A 83 22.97 13.00 23.76
N HIS A 84 23.26 11.95 24.52
CA HIS A 84 23.07 10.57 24.08
C HIS A 84 21.58 10.20 24.11
N SER A 85 21.10 9.33 23.21
CA SER A 85 19.70 8.85 23.17
C SER A 85 19.18 8.30 24.50
N ASN A 86 20.02 7.57 25.23
CA ASN A 86 19.75 7.10 26.59
C ASN A 86 19.24 8.20 27.54
N SER A 87 19.63 9.47 27.34
CA SER A 87 19.21 10.59 28.18
C SER A 87 17.82 11.15 27.85
N ILE A 88 17.13 10.67 26.80
CA ILE A 88 15.83 11.20 26.36
C ILE A 88 14.80 11.24 27.49
N GLU A 89 14.73 10.19 28.30
CA GLU A 89 13.81 10.12 29.44
C GLU A 89 14.08 11.23 30.46
N THR A 90 15.34 11.39 30.88
CA THR A 90 15.74 12.46 31.79
C THR A 90 15.51 13.85 31.19
N LEU A 91 15.72 14.02 29.88
CA LEU A 91 15.47 15.27 29.18
C LEU A 91 13.98 15.57 29.10
N ARG A 92 13.14 14.56 28.83
CA ARG A 92 11.69 14.68 28.82
C ARG A 92 11.20 15.24 30.14
N ASP A 93 11.59 14.63 31.24
CA ASP A 93 11.10 15.01 32.58
C ASP A 93 11.66 16.38 33.00
N LYS A 94 12.92 16.67 32.68
CA LYS A 94 13.58 17.92 33.06
C LYS A 94 13.09 19.13 32.26
N PHE A 95 12.82 18.96 30.96
CA PHE A 95 12.52 20.06 30.05
C PHE A 95 11.10 19.99 29.47
N ASN A 96 10.25 19.07 29.93
CA ASN A 96 8.91 18.84 29.42
C ASN A 96 8.89 18.71 27.88
N ILE A 97 9.75 17.84 27.36
CA ILE A 97 9.84 17.58 25.92
C ILE A 97 8.57 16.85 25.48
N SER A 98 7.88 17.38 24.47
CA SER A 98 6.68 16.75 23.91
C SER A 98 6.93 16.13 22.53
N LYS A 99 7.95 16.59 21.79
CA LYS A 99 8.26 16.10 20.44
C LYS A 99 9.74 15.83 20.19
N VAL A 100 10.03 14.84 19.36
CA VAL A 100 11.35 14.62 18.75
C VAL A 100 11.24 14.66 17.24
N LEU A 101 12.08 15.48 16.60
CA LEU A 101 12.19 15.59 15.15
C LEU A 101 13.25 14.64 14.60
N PHE A 102 12.87 13.87 13.60
CA PHE A 102 13.76 13.03 12.79
C PHE A 102 13.81 13.57 11.36
N VAL A 103 14.95 13.40 10.69
CA VAL A 103 15.02 13.61 9.24
C VAL A 103 14.51 12.34 8.55
N SER A 104 13.67 12.48 7.51
CA SER A 104 12.82 11.40 6.98
C SER A 104 13.62 10.27 6.33
N ASP A 105 14.66 10.58 5.57
CA ASP A 105 15.48 9.58 4.85
C ASP A 105 16.42 8.78 5.79
N ASP A 106 16.33 9.05 7.09
CA ASP A 106 17.31 8.67 8.07
C ASP A 106 16.78 7.57 9.02
N LEU A 107 15.46 7.27 9.01
CA LEU A 107 14.79 6.39 9.97
C LEU A 107 15.22 4.92 9.93
N ASN A 108 15.66 4.43 8.76
CA ASN A 108 16.02 3.02 8.53
C ASN A 108 17.49 2.67 8.86
N ILE A 109 18.25 3.59 9.47
CA ILE A 109 19.66 3.36 9.80
C ILE A 109 19.77 2.77 11.22
N ASN A 110 20.43 1.61 11.34
CA ASN A 110 20.70 0.92 12.61
C ASN A 110 21.23 1.91 13.68
N GLY A 111 20.51 2.03 14.80
CA GLY A 111 20.74 2.98 15.91
C GLY A 111 19.58 3.97 16.14
N LYS A 112 18.92 4.43 15.07
CA LYS A 112 17.77 5.37 15.19
C LYS A 112 16.50 4.71 15.71
N LYS A 113 16.30 3.45 15.35
CA LYS A 113 15.10 2.68 15.71
C LYS A 113 14.96 2.49 17.22
N SER A 114 16.03 2.12 17.92
CA SER A 114 15.99 1.98 19.39
C SER A 114 15.61 3.31 20.06
N THR A 115 16.07 4.43 19.50
CA THR A 115 15.71 5.77 19.97
C THR A 115 14.27 6.13 19.62
N LEU A 116 13.80 5.77 18.43
CA LEU A 116 12.42 5.95 17.99
C LEU A 116 11.45 5.18 18.89
N ASP A 117 11.71 3.89 19.11
CA ASP A 117 10.94 3.00 19.99
C ASP A 117 10.90 3.56 21.41
N LYS A 118 12.05 4.02 21.92
CA LYS A 118 12.14 4.68 23.24
C LYS A 118 11.30 5.95 23.30
N CYS A 119 11.31 6.80 22.26
CA CYS A 119 10.44 8.00 22.22
C CYS A 119 8.96 7.61 22.31
N ILE A 120 8.56 6.60 21.52
CA ILE A 120 7.19 6.10 21.45
C ILE A 120 6.75 5.49 22.79
N GLU A 121 7.61 4.73 23.45
CA GLU A 121 7.35 4.17 24.79
C GLU A 121 7.21 5.23 25.88
N LEU A 122 7.98 6.32 25.77
CA LEU A 122 7.93 7.44 26.71
C LEU A 122 6.77 8.41 26.45
N GLY A 123 5.92 8.15 25.44
CA GLY A 123 4.81 9.00 25.03
C GLY A 123 5.23 10.30 24.35
N ILE A 124 6.48 10.37 23.86
CA ILE A 124 7.01 11.55 23.16
C ILE A 124 6.61 11.45 21.69
N LYS A 125 5.93 12.49 21.18
CA LYS A 125 5.44 12.50 19.82
C LYS A 125 6.60 12.60 18.82
N VAL A 126 6.68 11.63 17.91
CA VAL A 126 7.72 11.62 16.88
C VAL A 126 7.20 12.31 15.61
N VAL A 127 7.99 13.24 15.08
CA VAL A 127 7.70 13.94 13.83
C VAL A 127 8.90 13.84 12.88
N THR A 128 8.60 13.80 11.58
CA THR A 128 9.59 13.66 10.51
C THR A 128 9.66 14.94 9.67
N VAL A 129 10.86 15.24 9.20
CA VAL A 129 11.17 16.41 8.38
C VAL A 129 11.91 15.96 7.12
N PRO A 130 11.56 16.43 5.91
CA PRO A 130 12.29 16.06 4.71
C PRO A 130 13.72 16.61 4.74
N GLN A 131 14.62 15.97 3.99
CA GLN A 131 15.96 16.50 3.74
C GLN A 131 15.90 17.90 3.11
N SER A 132 16.95 18.69 3.34
CA SER A 132 17.04 20.10 2.92
C SER A 132 16.87 20.31 1.41
N ASN A 133 17.29 19.34 0.58
CA ASN A 133 17.10 19.34 -0.88
C ASN A 133 15.63 19.17 -1.33
N LYS A 134 14.74 18.66 -0.47
CA LYS A 134 13.31 18.43 -0.73
C LYS A 134 12.44 19.55 -0.14
N TRP A 135 13.02 20.65 0.33
CA TRP A 135 12.30 21.77 0.93
C TRP A 135 11.61 22.63 -0.14
N LEU A 136 10.36 23.04 0.12
CA LEU A 136 9.59 23.83 -0.84
C LEU A 136 10.20 25.22 -0.95
N TYR A 137 10.62 25.61 -2.15
CA TYR A 137 11.32 26.89 -2.40
C TYR A 137 12.55 27.10 -1.49
N GLY A 138 13.22 26.01 -1.09
CA GLY A 138 14.38 26.06 -0.19
C GLY A 138 14.06 26.44 1.26
N LYS A 139 12.78 26.41 1.66
CA LYS A 139 12.35 26.69 3.04
C LYS A 139 11.58 25.50 3.62
N LEU A 140 11.81 25.24 4.90
CA LEU A 140 10.99 24.29 5.65
C LEU A 140 9.68 24.97 6.05
N THR A 141 8.56 24.43 5.59
CA THR A 141 7.22 24.89 5.96
C THR A 141 6.57 23.96 6.99
N ALA A 142 5.59 24.45 7.75
CA ALA A 142 4.91 23.66 8.77
C ALA A 142 4.26 22.38 8.20
N ASN A 143 3.70 22.44 6.98
CA ASN A 143 3.09 21.28 6.30
C ASN A 143 4.10 20.20 5.89
N GLN A 144 5.40 20.52 5.91
CA GLN A 144 6.48 19.56 5.65
C GLN A 144 6.94 18.83 6.91
N ILE A 145 6.53 19.27 8.11
CA ILE A 145 6.73 18.54 9.36
C ILE A 145 5.55 17.59 9.52
N LYS A 146 5.80 16.28 9.42
CA LYS A 146 4.75 15.26 9.40
C LYS A 146 4.83 14.39 10.64
N ASP A 147 3.69 13.94 11.13
CA ASP A 147 3.66 12.92 12.18
C ASP A 147 4.22 11.60 11.65
N LEU A 148 4.92 10.87 12.52
CA LEU A 148 5.39 9.52 12.22
C LEU A 148 4.20 8.63 11.85
N LYS A 149 4.31 7.91 10.74
CA LYS A 149 3.23 7.02 10.31
C LYS A 149 3.50 5.57 10.72
N ILE A 150 2.47 4.74 10.71
CA ILE A 150 2.59 3.33 11.06
C ILE A 150 3.43 2.57 10.03
N GLU A 151 3.43 3.02 8.77
CA GLU A 151 4.25 2.45 7.70
C GLU A 151 5.75 2.59 8.00
N ASP A 152 6.15 3.68 8.67
CA ASP A 152 7.55 3.97 9.03
C ASP A 152 8.05 3.08 10.18
N LEU A 153 7.14 2.46 10.94
CA LEU A 153 7.46 1.51 12.01
C LEU A 153 7.64 0.07 11.52
N LEU A 154 7.24 -0.20 10.27
CA LEU A 154 7.35 -1.54 9.73
C LEU A 154 8.77 -1.75 9.23
N GLU A 155 9.38 -2.82 9.72
CA GLU A 155 10.82 -3.12 9.61
C GLU A 155 11.22 -3.57 8.20
N ARG A 156 11.05 -2.71 7.19
CA ARG A 156 11.32 -3.07 5.81
C ARG A 156 12.13 -2.01 5.09
N GLU A 157 13.18 -2.45 4.40
CA GLU A 157 13.93 -1.58 3.50
C GLU A 157 13.08 -1.19 2.28
N PRO A 158 12.99 0.12 1.97
CA PRO A 158 12.33 0.62 0.77
C PRO A 158 12.88 -0.08 -0.48
N ILE A 159 12.00 -0.39 -1.42
CA ILE A 159 12.42 -1.06 -2.66
C ILE A 159 13.10 -0.04 -3.57
N VAL A 160 14.40 -0.21 -3.83
CA VAL A 160 15.13 0.55 -4.84
C VAL A 160 14.91 -0.13 -6.19
N LEU A 161 14.29 0.57 -7.14
CA LEU A 161 13.84 -0.02 -8.40
C LEU A 161 14.48 0.62 -9.61
N THR A 162 14.74 -0.24 -10.60
CA THR A 162 15.19 0.17 -11.93
C THR A 162 13.96 0.51 -12.78
N THR A 163 13.70 1.80 -13.01
CA THR A 163 12.50 2.28 -13.72
C THR A 163 12.58 2.20 -15.24
N ASN A 164 13.77 1.96 -15.80
CA ASN A 164 14.01 2.03 -17.25
C ASN A 164 13.24 1.00 -18.08
N ASN A 165 13.01 -0.21 -17.55
CA ASN A 165 12.26 -1.24 -18.27
C ASN A 165 10.76 -0.95 -18.24
N ILE A 166 10.23 -0.46 -17.11
CA ILE A 166 8.83 -0.02 -17.00
C ILE A 166 8.56 1.10 -18.00
N LEU A 167 9.46 2.09 -18.10
CA LEU A 167 9.33 3.19 -19.05
C LEU A 167 9.27 2.69 -20.51
N ARG A 168 10.09 1.71 -20.88
CA ARG A 168 10.06 1.11 -22.22
C ARG A 168 8.78 0.32 -22.50
N GLU A 169 8.24 -0.34 -21.48
CA GLU A 169 7.03 -1.14 -21.62
C GLU A 169 5.77 -0.29 -21.73
N ILE A 170 5.68 0.77 -20.91
CA ILE A 170 4.48 1.61 -20.73
C ILE A 170 4.44 2.79 -21.71
N GLY A 171 5.61 3.32 -22.09
CA GLY A 171 5.71 4.51 -22.93
C GLY A 171 5.00 4.33 -24.27
N GLY A 172 4.11 5.27 -24.60
CA GLY A 172 3.35 5.27 -25.85
C GLY A 172 2.32 4.14 -25.98
N LYS A 173 1.94 3.46 -24.89
CA LYS A 173 0.89 2.43 -24.91
C LYS A 173 -0.47 2.98 -24.52
N ARG A 174 -1.54 2.38 -25.05
CA ARG A 174 -2.91 2.54 -24.54
C ARG A 174 -3.17 1.51 -23.45
N ILE A 175 -3.61 1.98 -22.29
CA ILE A 175 -3.69 1.15 -21.08
C ILE A 175 -5.11 1.18 -20.53
N LEU A 176 -5.66 0.01 -20.20
CA LEU A 176 -6.92 -0.10 -19.47
C LEU A 176 -6.64 -0.59 -18.04
N ILE A 177 -7.14 0.13 -17.05
CA ILE A 177 -7.06 -0.25 -15.64
C ILE A 177 -8.48 -0.52 -15.16
N THR A 178 -8.81 -1.77 -14.86
CA THR A 178 -10.10 -2.12 -14.23
C THR A 178 -9.95 -2.11 -12.72
N GLY A 179 -10.95 -1.64 -11.98
CA GLY A 179 -10.84 -1.43 -10.55
C GLY A 179 -10.00 -0.19 -10.25
N ALA A 180 -10.02 0.80 -11.15
CA ALA A 180 -9.17 1.98 -11.12
C ALA A 180 -9.38 2.82 -9.86
N ALA A 181 -10.56 2.80 -9.24
CA ALA A 181 -10.85 3.55 -8.03
C ALA A 181 -10.49 2.78 -6.74
N GLY A 182 -10.05 1.52 -6.87
CA GLY A 182 -9.55 0.72 -5.75
C GLY A 182 -8.19 1.19 -5.25
N SER A 183 -7.78 0.74 -4.05
CA SER A 183 -6.48 1.14 -3.46
C SER A 183 -5.26 0.78 -4.31
N ILE A 184 -5.30 -0.37 -5.01
CA ILE A 184 -4.23 -0.79 -5.91
C ILE A 184 -4.39 -0.15 -7.28
N GLY A 185 -5.61 -0.14 -7.84
CA GLY A 185 -5.86 0.45 -9.15
C GLY A 185 -5.54 1.94 -9.23
N SER A 186 -5.93 2.72 -8.21
CA SER A 186 -5.66 4.17 -8.17
C SER A 186 -4.16 4.44 -8.08
N GLU A 187 -3.42 3.61 -7.35
CA GLU A 187 -1.96 3.74 -7.29
C GLU A 187 -1.29 3.31 -8.61
N ILE A 188 -1.81 2.28 -9.29
CA ILE A 188 -1.37 1.93 -10.65
C ILE A 188 -1.52 3.14 -11.57
N VAL A 189 -2.66 3.85 -11.51
CA VAL A 189 -2.87 5.09 -12.27
C VAL A 189 -1.79 6.12 -11.92
N ARG A 190 -1.65 6.47 -10.64
CA ARG A 190 -0.69 7.49 -10.17
C ARG A 190 0.74 7.23 -10.63
N GLN A 191 1.14 5.97 -10.70
CA GLN A 191 2.50 5.62 -11.13
C GLN A 191 2.62 5.57 -12.65
N ILE A 192 1.66 4.96 -13.35
CA ILE A 192 1.71 4.77 -14.81
C ILE A 192 1.73 6.09 -15.58
N VAL A 193 0.99 7.11 -15.12
CA VAL A 193 0.93 8.41 -15.82
C VAL A 193 2.30 9.08 -15.95
N ASN A 194 3.24 8.78 -15.06
CA ASN A 194 4.61 9.32 -15.11
C ASN A 194 5.52 8.63 -16.15
N PHE A 195 5.06 7.55 -16.79
CA PHE A 195 5.82 6.81 -17.80
C PHE A 195 5.40 7.16 -19.24
N ASN A 196 4.69 8.27 -19.43
CA ASN A 196 4.24 8.79 -20.73
C ASN A 196 3.48 7.75 -21.60
N PRO A 197 2.41 7.12 -21.08
CA PRO A 197 1.52 6.32 -21.92
C PRO A 197 0.85 7.19 -23.00
N GLU A 198 0.40 6.57 -24.09
CA GLU A 198 -0.38 7.27 -25.11
C GLU A 198 -1.72 7.73 -24.53
N PHE A 199 -2.37 6.83 -23.78
CA PHE A 199 -3.68 7.05 -23.17
C PHE A 199 -3.95 6.04 -22.04
N VAL A 200 -4.66 6.45 -20.99
CA VAL A 200 -5.04 5.56 -19.87
C VAL A 200 -6.53 5.62 -19.62
N VAL A 201 -7.20 4.47 -19.76
CA VAL A 201 -8.62 4.29 -19.45
C VAL A 201 -8.77 3.76 -18.03
N LEU A 202 -9.46 4.53 -17.19
CA LEU A 202 -9.77 4.22 -15.80
C LEU A 202 -11.19 3.65 -15.72
N CYS A 203 -11.31 2.36 -15.48
CA CYS A 203 -12.58 1.67 -15.43
C CYS A 203 -12.91 1.23 -14.00
N ASP A 204 -14.04 1.67 -13.46
CA ASP A 204 -14.57 1.22 -12.17
C ASP A 204 -16.10 1.34 -12.13
N GLN A 205 -16.75 0.63 -11.23
CA GLN A 205 -18.19 0.77 -10.98
C GLN A 205 -18.49 1.75 -9.84
N ALA A 206 -17.51 2.01 -8.97
CA ALA A 206 -17.67 2.88 -7.82
C ALA A 206 -17.59 4.35 -8.25
N GLU A 207 -18.76 5.00 -8.38
CA GLU A 207 -18.89 6.37 -8.87
C GLU A 207 -18.06 7.38 -8.07
N THR A 208 -18.31 7.50 -6.77
CA THR A 208 -17.67 8.54 -5.95
C THR A 208 -16.14 8.38 -5.87
N PRO A 209 -15.58 7.19 -5.57
CA PRO A 209 -14.12 7.02 -5.56
C PRO A 209 -13.47 7.26 -6.93
N LEU A 210 -14.19 6.98 -8.02
CA LEU A 210 -13.70 7.21 -9.38
C LEU A 210 -13.69 8.70 -9.74
N HIS A 211 -14.71 9.44 -9.30
CA HIS A 211 -14.75 10.91 -9.40
C HIS A 211 -13.65 11.56 -8.56
N ASP A 212 -13.42 11.11 -7.33
CA ASP A 212 -12.34 11.63 -6.49
C ASP A 212 -10.96 11.44 -7.14
N LEU A 213 -10.76 10.28 -7.77
CA LEU A 213 -9.55 9.99 -8.55
C LEU A 213 -9.44 10.89 -9.79
N GLN A 214 -10.55 11.25 -10.43
CA GLN A 214 -10.57 12.21 -11.54
C GLN A 214 -9.98 13.55 -11.11
N LEU A 215 -10.55 14.13 -10.05
CA LEU A 215 -10.13 15.42 -9.53
C LEU A 215 -8.65 15.39 -9.12
N GLU A 216 -8.21 14.30 -8.48
CA GLU A 216 -6.81 14.11 -8.13
C GLU A 216 -5.87 14.16 -9.35
N ILE A 217 -6.28 13.54 -10.47
CA ILE A 217 -5.49 13.53 -11.72
C ILE A 217 -5.48 14.90 -12.38
N GLU A 218 -6.61 15.58 -12.42
CA GLU A 218 -6.72 16.93 -12.98
C GLU A 218 -5.83 17.93 -12.21
N ASP A 219 -5.80 17.82 -10.88
CA ASP A 219 -5.01 18.70 -10.01
C ASP A 219 -3.51 18.41 -10.07
N ASN A 220 -3.10 17.13 -10.05
CA ASN A 220 -1.70 16.74 -9.86
C ASN A 220 -0.99 16.26 -11.14
N PHE A 221 -1.75 15.84 -12.15
CA PHE A 221 -1.24 15.19 -13.35
C PHE A 221 -1.89 15.75 -14.63
N SER A 222 -1.98 17.08 -14.74
CA SER A 222 -2.63 17.78 -15.87
C SER A 222 -2.07 17.48 -17.26
N HIS A 223 -0.89 16.85 -17.35
CA HIS A 223 -0.28 16.38 -18.59
C HIS A 223 -0.75 14.97 -19.02
N ALA A 224 -1.33 14.21 -18.10
CA ALA A 224 -1.75 12.84 -18.33
C ALA A 224 -2.99 12.78 -19.21
N LYS A 225 -2.96 11.92 -20.23
CA LYS A 225 -4.12 11.66 -21.10
C LYS A 225 -4.91 10.50 -20.52
N THR A 226 -5.95 10.83 -19.76
CA THR A 226 -6.80 9.85 -19.09
C THR A 226 -8.24 9.95 -19.56
N HIS A 227 -8.97 8.84 -19.48
CA HIS A 227 -10.43 8.85 -19.62
C HIS A 227 -11.06 7.93 -18.59
N ILE A 228 -12.17 8.36 -18.04
CA ILE A 228 -12.85 7.67 -16.96
C ILE A 228 -14.11 7.02 -17.52
N VAL A 229 -14.24 5.73 -17.26
CA VAL A 229 -15.38 4.94 -17.70
C VAL A 229 -16.01 4.25 -16.49
N MET A 230 -17.24 4.65 -16.18
CA MET A 230 -18.05 3.91 -15.23
C MET A 230 -18.55 2.62 -15.91
N ALA A 231 -18.10 1.47 -15.42
CA ALA A 231 -18.52 0.16 -15.93
C ALA A 231 -18.28 -0.95 -14.91
N ASN A 232 -19.18 -1.94 -14.92
CA ASN A 232 -19.01 -3.20 -14.21
C ASN A 232 -18.43 -4.24 -15.17
N ILE A 233 -17.34 -4.89 -14.77
CA ILE A 233 -16.66 -5.94 -15.54
C ILE A 233 -17.54 -7.17 -15.84
N GLN A 234 -18.63 -7.37 -15.09
CA GLN A 234 -19.62 -8.40 -15.36
C GLN A 234 -20.45 -8.10 -16.62
N ASN A 235 -20.57 -6.82 -17.02
CA ASN A 235 -21.29 -6.42 -18.23
C ASN A 235 -20.37 -6.51 -19.46
N LYS A 236 -20.28 -7.72 -20.05
CA LYS A 236 -19.45 -8.00 -21.23
C LYS A 236 -19.75 -7.04 -22.40
N CYS A 237 -21.01 -6.69 -22.66
CA CYS A 237 -21.38 -5.78 -23.75
C CYS A 237 -20.81 -4.36 -23.53
N ARG A 238 -20.94 -3.83 -22.31
CA ARG A 238 -20.37 -2.51 -21.96
C ARG A 238 -18.86 -2.53 -22.04
N MET A 239 -18.22 -3.59 -21.51
CA MET A 239 -16.77 -3.75 -21.60
C MET A 239 -16.32 -3.86 -23.04
N LYS A 240 -17.03 -4.61 -23.89
CA LYS A 240 -16.70 -4.72 -25.31
C LYS A 240 -16.68 -3.36 -26.01
N ALA A 241 -17.65 -2.50 -25.75
CA ALA A 241 -17.64 -1.14 -26.31
C ALA A 241 -16.38 -0.34 -25.92
N ILE A 242 -15.89 -0.51 -24.69
CA ILE A 242 -14.64 0.13 -24.22
C ILE A 242 -13.43 -0.42 -24.98
N PHE A 243 -13.37 -1.73 -25.21
CA PHE A 243 -12.28 -2.34 -25.97
C PHE A 243 -12.29 -1.90 -27.45
N ASP A 244 -13.49 -1.84 -28.04
CA ASP A 244 -13.70 -1.42 -29.43
C ASP A 244 -13.41 0.09 -29.63
N GLU A 245 -13.63 0.93 -28.61
CA GLU A 245 -13.39 2.37 -28.67
C GLU A 245 -11.93 2.75 -28.38
N TYR A 246 -11.32 2.17 -27.33
CA TYR A 246 -10.01 2.59 -26.84
C TYR A 246 -8.85 1.67 -27.28
N HIS A 247 -9.14 0.49 -27.82
CA HIS A 247 -8.15 -0.47 -28.31
C HIS A 247 -6.94 -0.65 -27.36
N PRO A 248 -7.15 -1.07 -26.09
CA PRO A 248 -6.08 -1.18 -25.11
C PRO A 248 -5.00 -2.16 -25.56
N GLN A 249 -3.74 -1.85 -25.26
CA GLN A 249 -2.58 -2.73 -25.53
C GLN A 249 -2.10 -3.42 -24.26
N ILE A 250 -2.27 -2.79 -23.10
CA ILE A 250 -1.93 -3.34 -21.80
C ILE A 250 -3.14 -3.21 -20.88
N ILE A 251 -3.43 -4.27 -20.13
CA ILE A 251 -4.50 -4.28 -19.12
C ILE A 251 -3.90 -4.52 -17.75
N PHE A 252 -4.23 -3.67 -16.80
CA PHE A 252 -4.05 -3.93 -15.37
C PHE A 252 -5.40 -4.27 -14.75
N HIS A 253 -5.60 -5.55 -14.43
CA HIS A 253 -6.83 -6.05 -13.85
C HIS A 253 -6.76 -6.09 -12.32
N ALA A 254 -7.26 -5.02 -11.69
CA ALA A 254 -7.33 -4.86 -10.23
C ALA A 254 -8.76 -4.88 -9.67
N ALA A 255 -9.78 -5.10 -10.52
CA ALA A 255 -11.17 -5.19 -10.10
C ALA A 255 -11.46 -6.54 -9.44
N ALA A 256 -11.83 -6.54 -8.16
CA ALA A 256 -12.22 -7.72 -7.41
C ALA A 256 -12.91 -7.34 -6.10
N TYR A 257 -13.74 -8.24 -5.56
CA TYR A 257 -14.13 -8.20 -4.16
C TYR A 257 -13.10 -8.91 -3.28
N LYS A 258 -12.67 -8.23 -2.22
CA LYS A 258 -11.56 -8.69 -1.35
C LYS A 258 -11.94 -8.98 0.11
N HIS A 259 -13.12 -8.57 0.57
CA HIS A 259 -13.49 -8.65 1.98
C HIS A 259 -13.96 -10.06 2.34
N VAL A 260 -13.08 -10.85 2.99
CA VAL A 260 -13.35 -12.25 3.35
C VAL A 260 -14.72 -12.44 4.03
N PRO A 261 -15.07 -11.76 5.14
CA PRO A 261 -16.36 -12.00 5.79
C PRO A 261 -17.57 -11.65 4.91
N MET A 262 -17.44 -10.65 4.02
CA MET A 262 -18.53 -10.29 3.11
C MET A 262 -18.73 -11.36 2.05
N MET A 263 -17.64 -11.93 1.52
CA MET A 263 -17.71 -12.97 0.49
C MET A 263 -18.12 -14.32 1.06
N GLU A 264 -17.84 -14.61 2.34
CA GLU A 264 -18.40 -15.78 3.02
C GLU A 264 -19.94 -15.73 3.06
N ASN A 265 -20.50 -14.53 3.25
CA ASN A 265 -21.95 -14.30 3.27
C ASN A 265 -22.56 -14.09 1.88
N ASN A 266 -21.75 -13.77 0.86
CA ASN A 266 -22.19 -13.51 -0.51
C ASN A 266 -21.29 -14.27 -1.50
N PRO A 267 -21.33 -15.62 -1.50
CA PRO A 267 -20.45 -16.42 -2.35
C PRO A 267 -20.70 -16.18 -3.84
N SER A 268 -21.97 -16.03 -4.18
CA SER A 268 -22.48 -15.76 -5.52
C SER A 268 -21.81 -14.52 -6.15
N GLU A 269 -21.69 -13.43 -5.39
CA GLU A 269 -21.02 -12.20 -5.81
C GLU A 269 -19.51 -12.36 -5.99
N ALA A 270 -18.87 -13.21 -5.18
CA ALA A 270 -17.46 -13.52 -5.33
C ALA A 270 -17.19 -14.23 -6.67
N ILE A 271 -18.05 -15.19 -7.06
CA ILE A 271 -17.94 -15.88 -8.35
C ILE A 271 -18.22 -14.93 -9.51
N LEU A 272 -19.31 -14.15 -9.47
CA LEU A 272 -19.64 -13.22 -10.55
C LEU A 272 -18.55 -12.18 -10.80
N THR A 273 -18.02 -11.57 -9.74
CA THR A 273 -17.03 -10.50 -9.89
C THR A 273 -15.64 -11.05 -10.12
N ASN A 274 -15.16 -11.93 -9.24
CA ASN A 274 -13.76 -12.35 -9.27
C ASN A 274 -13.49 -13.39 -10.35
N VAL A 275 -14.45 -14.26 -10.70
CA VAL A 275 -14.26 -15.32 -11.70
C VAL A 275 -14.83 -14.88 -13.04
N PHE A 276 -16.14 -14.64 -13.13
CA PHE A 276 -16.80 -14.30 -14.38
C PHE A 276 -16.39 -12.93 -14.93
N GLY A 277 -16.26 -11.94 -14.05
CA GLY A 277 -15.70 -10.63 -14.40
C GLY A 277 -14.29 -10.76 -14.98
N THR A 278 -13.40 -11.52 -14.33
CA THR A 278 -12.05 -11.79 -14.86
C THR A 278 -12.13 -12.45 -16.24
N LYS A 279 -12.97 -13.48 -16.39
CA LYS A 279 -13.19 -14.20 -17.65
C LYS A 279 -13.59 -13.24 -18.78
N ASN A 280 -14.57 -12.36 -18.54
CA ASN A 280 -15.01 -11.37 -19.53
C ASN A 280 -13.87 -10.48 -20.01
N ILE A 281 -13.06 -9.93 -19.09
CA ILE A 281 -11.98 -9.01 -19.48
C ILE A 281 -10.86 -9.77 -20.20
N SER A 282 -10.50 -10.98 -19.77
CA SER A 282 -9.47 -11.78 -20.45
C SER A 282 -9.91 -12.26 -21.82
N ASP A 283 -11.18 -12.61 -22.01
CA ASP A 283 -11.72 -13.02 -23.30
C ASP A 283 -11.69 -11.84 -24.28
N LEU A 284 -12.17 -10.67 -23.85
CA LEU A 284 -12.10 -9.43 -24.63
C LEU A 284 -10.65 -9.01 -24.95
N ALA A 285 -9.72 -9.30 -24.05
CA ALA A 285 -8.30 -9.05 -24.28
C ALA A 285 -7.74 -9.88 -25.44
N ILE A 286 -8.11 -11.16 -25.52
CA ILE A 286 -7.73 -12.04 -26.63
C ILE A 286 -8.43 -11.60 -27.91
N GLU A 287 -9.75 -11.36 -27.87
CA GLU A 287 -10.54 -10.90 -29.03
C GLU A 287 -9.97 -9.62 -29.64
N SER A 288 -9.46 -8.70 -28.81
CA SER A 288 -8.95 -7.40 -29.23
C SER A 288 -7.44 -7.38 -29.49
N GLY A 289 -6.75 -8.51 -29.32
CA GLY A 289 -5.31 -8.61 -29.55
C GLY A 289 -4.45 -7.80 -28.56
N VAL A 290 -4.88 -7.69 -27.30
CA VAL A 290 -4.12 -7.04 -26.21
C VAL A 290 -2.76 -7.73 -26.07
N GLU A 291 -1.69 -6.95 -25.89
CA GLU A 291 -0.32 -7.46 -25.79
C GLU A 291 -0.05 -8.11 -24.44
N LYS A 292 -0.45 -7.43 -23.34
CA LYS A 292 -0.25 -7.91 -21.96
C LYS A 292 -1.48 -7.72 -21.09
N PHE A 293 -1.80 -8.77 -20.33
CA PHE A 293 -2.83 -8.75 -19.30
C PHE A 293 -2.20 -9.07 -17.96
N ILE A 294 -2.20 -8.09 -17.04
CA ILE A 294 -1.62 -8.20 -15.71
C ILE A 294 -2.75 -8.32 -14.69
N MET A 295 -2.92 -9.50 -14.08
CA MET A 295 -3.88 -9.74 -13.01
C MET A 295 -3.26 -9.50 -11.63
N VAL A 296 -3.94 -8.69 -10.82
CA VAL A 296 -3.66 -8.57 -9.38
C VAL A 296 -4.38 -9.69 -8.63
N SER A 297 -3.60 -10.52 -7.94
CA SER A 297 -4.07 -11.61 -7.08
C SER A 297 -3.55 -11.43 -5.65
N THR A 298 -3.72 -12.45 -4.81
CA THR A 298 -3.47 -12.38 -3.35
C THR A 298 -2.90 -13.69 -2.83
N ASP A 299 -2.10 -13.61 -1.77
CA ASP A 299 -1.70 -14.74 -0.92
C ASP A 299 -2.87 -15.66 -0.50
N LYS A 300 -4.08 -15.12 -0.34
CA LYS A 300 -5.29 -15.89 0.04
C LYS A 300 -5.75 -16.89 -1.02
N ALA A 301 -5.24 -16.80 -2.26
CA ALA A 301 -5.47 -17.80 -3.30
C ALA A 301 -4.65 -19.09 -3.09
N VAL A 302 -3.64 -19.05 -2.22
CA VAL A 302 -2.78 -20.19 -1.85
C VAL A 302 -3.43 -20.97 -0.71
N ARG A 303 -3.74 -22.26 -0.91
CA ARG A 303 -4.52 -23.11 0.04
C ARG A 303 -5.69 -22.32 0.64
N PRO A 304 -6.66 -21.89 -0.19
CA PRO A 304 -7.67 -20.96 0.27
C PRO A 304 -8.44 -21.58 1.45
N THR A 305 -8.82 -20.74 2.41
CA THR A 305 -9.70 -21.16 3.53
C THR A 305 -11.03 -20.42 3.54
N ASN A 306 -11.26 -19.65 2.49
CA ASN A 306 -12.42 -18.78 2.31
C ASN A 306 -12.78 -18.64 0.83
N ILE A 307 -14.03 -18.28 0.59
CA ILE A 307 -14.61 -18.12 -0.75
C ILE A 307 -13.89 -17.04 -1.55
N MET A 308 -13.50 -15.93 -0.90
CA MET A 308 -12.77 -14.86 -1.59
C MET A 308 -11.45 -15.37 -2.19
N GLY A 309 -10.63 -16.05 -1.39
CA GLY A 309 -9.39 -16.68 -1.82
C GLY A 309 -9.61 -17.74 -2.89
N ALA A 310 -10.61 -18.60 -2.70
CA ALA A 310 -10.95 -19.65 -3.66
C ALA A 310 -11.44 -19.07 -5.01
N SER A 311 -12.24 -18.01 -5.00
CA SER A 311 -12.66 -17.30 -6.23
C SER A 311 -11.48 -16.68 -6.98
N LYS A 312 -10.49 -16.11 -6.26
CA LYS A 312 -9.26 -15.61 -6.88
C LYS A 312 -8.40 -16.75 -7.43
N ARG A 313 -8.35 -17.91 -6.76
CA ARG A 313 -7.67 -19.10 -7.28
C ARG A 313 -8.33 -19.62 -8.56
N LEU A 314 -9.66 -19.64 -8.64
CA LEU A 314 -10.38 -19.99 -9.88
C LEU A 314 -10.07 -19.00 -11.01
N ALA A 315 -10.01 -17.71 -10.71
CA ALA A 315 -9.61 -16.69 -11.68
C ALA A 315 -8.17 -16.92 -12.18
N GLU A 316 -7.24 -17.27 -11.28
CA GLU A 316 -5.88 -17.66 -11.67
C GLU A 316 -5.86 -18.89 -12.57
N MET A 317 -6.64 -19.94 -12.24
CA MET A 317 -6.74 -21.14 -13.07
C MET A 317 -7.23 -20.80 -14.48
N TYR A 318 -8.21 -19.91 -14.61
CA TYR A 318 -8.69 -19.45 -15.92
C TYR A 318 -7.58 -18.75 -16.71
N ILE A 319 -6.96 -17.72 -16.12
CA ILE A 319 -5.88 -16.95 -16.76
C ILE A 319 -4.70 -17.85 -17.16
N GLN A 320 -4.32 -18.80 -16.31
CA GLN A 320 -3.25 -19.75 -16.60
C GLN A 320 -3.61 -20.70 -17.75
N SER A 321 -4.86 -21.16 -17.80
CA SER A 321 -5.31 -22.06 -18.87
C SER A 321 -5.31 -21.41 -20.26
N LEU A 322 -5.51 -20.08 -20.34
CA LEU A 322 -5.47 -19.32 -21.61
C LEU A 322 -4.06 -19.24 -22.22
N ASN A 323 -3.01 -19.33 -21.40
CA ASN A 323 -1.63 -19.19 -21.87
C ASN A 323 -1.08 -20.47 -22.55
N ASN A 324 -1.73 -21.63 -22.36
CA ASN A 324 -1.26 -22.90 -22.90
C ASN A 324 -1.73 -23.19 -24.33
N GLU A 325 -2.73 -22.44 -24.82
CA GLU A 325 -3.39 -22.70 -26.09
C GLU A 325 -3.05 -21.61 -27.09
N LYS A 326 -2.42 -22.00 -28.20
CA LYS A 326 -2.08 -21.05 -29.29
C LYS A 326 -3.32 -20.57 -30.04
N THR A 327 -4.38 -21.35 -30.03
CA THR A 327 -5.62 -21.05 -30.74
C THR A 327 -6.78 -21.34 -29.82
N LEU A 328 -7.59 -20.32 -29.54
CA LEU A 328 -8.73 -20.40 -28.65
C LEU A 328 -10.00 -20.24 -29.46
N THR A 329 -10.99 -21.09 -29.15
CA THR A 329 -12.37 -20.86 -29.59
C THR A 329 -13.01 -19.93 -28.58
N ILE A 330 -13.38 -18.73 -29.02
CA ILE A 330 -14.13 -17.80 -28.19
C ILE A 330 -15.56 -17.79 -28.74
N SER A 331 -16.50 -18.21 -27.89
CA SER A 331 -17.92 -18.16 -28.22
C SER A 331 -18.34 -16.70 -28.39
N SER A 332 -18.51 -16.27 -29.64
CA SER A 332 -19.12 -14.98 -29.91
C SER A 332 -20.62 -15.09 -29.72
N ASP A 333 -21.22 -14.11 -29.02
CA ASP A 333 -22.66 -14.02 -28.73
C ASP A 333 -23.55 -13.81 -30.00
N LYS A 334 -23.01 -14.03 -31.21
CA LYS A 334 -23.76 -13.95 -32.46
C LYS A 334 -24.38 -15.31 -32.76
N VAL A 335 -25.71 -15.32 -32.89
CA VAL A 335 -26.56 -16.50 -33.13
C VAL A 335 -26.21 -17.25 -34.44
N ASP A 336 -25.42 -16.64 -35.34
CA ASP A 336 -25.01 -17.22 -36.64
C ASP A 336 -23.48 -17.34 -36.85
N SER A 337 -22.65 -17.19 -35.82
CA SER A 337 -21.18 -17.25 -36.01
C SER A 337 -20.61 -18.66 -35.86
N ILE A 338 -19.98 -19.14 -36.93
CA ILE A 338 -18.97 -20.23 -36.93
C ILE A 338 -17.95 -19.94 -35.81
N ASP A 339 -17.60 -20.95 -35.01
CA ASP A 339 -16.53 -20.90 -34.00
C ASP A 339 -15.28 -20.19 -34.55
N ASN A 340 -15.11 -18.92 -34.22
CA ASN A 340 -13.96 -18.15 -34.68
C ASN A 340 -12.75 -18.56 -33.83
N LYS A 341 -11.85 -19.32 -34.45
CA LYS A 341 -10.53 -19.62 -33.89
C LYS A 341 -9.69 -18.36 -33.88
N VAL A 342 -9.38 -17.84 -32.70
CA VAL A 342 -8.52 -16.67 -32.50
C VAL A 342 -7.14 -17.13 -32.04
N GLU A 343 -6.08 -16.60 -32.64
CA GLU A 343 -4.70 -16.83 -32.18
C GLU A 343 -4.46 -16.06 -30.87
N CYS A 344 -4.08 -16.77 -29.81
CA CYS A 344 -3.81 -16.15 -28.51
C CYS A 344 -2.43 -15.47 -28.55
N LYS A 345 -2.40 -14.14 -28.68
CA LYS A 345 -1.18 -13.31 -28.63
C LYS A 345 -0.98 -12.62 -27.28
N THR A 346 -2.01 -12.60 -26.45
CA THR A 346 -2.01 -11.93 -25.16
C THR A 346 -1.13 -12.67 -24.16
N LYS A 347 -0.18 -11.97 -23.58
CA LYS A 347 0.67 -12.49 -22.50
C LYS A 347 -0.02 -12.27 -21.17
N PHE A 348 -0.43 -13.36 -20.53
CA PHE A 348 -1.10 -13.33 -19.25
C PHE A 348 -0.10 -13.42 -18.10
N ILE A 349 -0.14 -12.43 -17.21
CA ILE A 349 0.79 -12.29 -16.08
C ILE A 349 -0.04 -12.17 -14.81
N THR A 350 0.24 -13.01 -13.82
CA THR A 350 -0.42 -12.94 -12.52
C THR A 350 0.57 -12.46 -11.47
N THR A 351 0.13 -11.63 -10.52
CA THR A 351 0.92 -11.20 -9.37
C THR A 351 0.23 -11.59 -8.07
N ARG A 352 0.96 -12.19 -7.12
CA ARG A 352 0.48 -12.54 -5.78
C ARG A 352 1.31 -11.78 -4.75
N PHE A 353 0.62 -11.12 -3.84
CA PHE A 353 1.21 -10.49 -2.67
C PHE A 353 0.23 -10.45 -1.50
N GLY A 354 0.76 -10.14 -0.32
CA GLY A 354 0.02 -10.12 0.93
C GLY A 354 -0.76 -8.84 1.14
N ASN A 355 -0.96 -8.47 2.41
CA ASN A 355 -1.74 -7.29 2.75
C ASN A 355 -0.98 -6.02 2.35
N VAL A 356 -1.77 -5.00 1.98
CA VAL A 356 -1.25 -3.68 1.66
C VAL A 356 -1.75 -2.67 2.69
N LEU A 357 -0.80 -1.92 3.25
CA LEU A 357 -1.00 -0.96 4.34
C LEU A 357 -1.95 0.16 3.92
N GLY A 358 -2.82 0.56 4.86
CA GLY A 358 -3.76 1.66 4.62
C GLY A 358 -4.81 1.40 3.52
N SER A 359 -4.87 0.20 2.93
CA SER A 359 -5.86 -0.08 1.89
C SER A 359 -7.30 -0.02 2.42
N ASN A 360 -8.25 0.29 1.54
CA ASN A 360 -9.66 0.51 1.91
C ASN A 360 -10.22 -0.68 2.68
N GLY A 361 -10.88 -0.39 3.80
CA GLY A 361 -11.49 -1.39 4.69
C GLY A 361 -10.51 -2.36 5.36
N SER A 362 -9.21 -2.02 5.42
CA SER A 362 -8.20 -2.82 6.13
C SER A 362 -8.20 -2.57 7.65
N VAL A 363 -7.33 -3.30 8.36
CA VAL A 363 -7.24 -3.26 9.82
C VAL A 363 -6.77 -1.90 10.36
N ILE A 364 -5.88 -1.20 9.64
CA ILE A 364 -5.29 0.06 10.08
C ILE A 364 -6.35 1.18 10.15
N PRO A 365 -7.14 1.47 9.09
CA PRO A 365 -8.25 2.43 9.19
C PRO A 365 -9.23 2.11 10.31
N ARG A 366 -9.52 0.82 10.54
CA ARG A 366 -10.39 0.37 11.63
C ARG A 366 -9.78 0.70 13.00
N PHE A 367 -8.51 0.39 13.23
CA PHE A 367 -7.83 0.70 14.50
C PHE A 367 -7.74 2.19 14.73
N LYS A 368 -7.43 2.99 13.69
CA LYS A 368 -7.44 4.45 13.78
C LYS A 368 -8.80 4.98 14.24
N ALA A 369 -9.89 4.53 13.60
CA ALA A 369 -11.25 4.93 13.99
C ALA A 369 -11.64 4.45 15.40
N GLN A 370 -11.14 3.29 15.86
CA GLN A 370 -11.36 2.80 17.22
C GLN A 370 -10.60 3.65 18.24
N ILE A 371 -9.36 4.04 17.95
CA ILE A 371 -8.54 4.90 18.79
C ILE A 371 -9.18 6.29 18.92
N GLU A 372 -9.61 6.87 17.81
CA GLU A 372 -10.29 8.19 17.79
C GLU A 372 -11.58 8.20 18.61
N ARG A 373 -12.24 7.04 18.78
CA ARG A 373 -13.44 6.88 19.61
C ARG A 373 -13.14 6.53 21.08
N GLY A 374 -11.87 6.41 21.48
CA GLY A 374 -11.46 6.03 22.84
C GLY A 374 -11.38 4.53 23.10
N GLY A 375 -11.45 3.69 22.06
CA GLY A 375 -11.33 2.24 22.15
C GLY A 375 -12.62 1.51 22.58
N PRO A 376 -12.53 0.21 22.89
CA PRO A 376 -11.35 -0.65 22.77
C PRO A 376 -10.97 -0.93 21.31
N ILE A 377 -9.71 -1.30 21.07
CA ILE A 377 -9.31 -1.89 19.78
C ILE A 377 -9.70 -3.36 19.76
N THR A 378 -10.22 -3.83 18.63
CA THR A 378 -10.62 -5.25 18.46
C THR A 378 -9.62 -6.01 17.61
N VAL A 379 -8.89 -6.95 18.20
CA VAL A 379 -7.99 -7.88 17.50
C VAL A 379 -8.68 -9.25 17.43
N THR A 380 -8.56 -9.96 16.32
CA THR A 380 -9.26 -11.26 16.17
C THR A 380 -8.64 -12.35 17.03
N HIS A 381 -7.31 -12.47 17.02
CA HIS A 381 -6.60 -13.48 17.80
C HIS A 381 -5.22 -12.97 18.23
N PRO A 382 -4.69 -13.33 19.43
CA PRO A 382 -3.39 -12.86 19.90
C PRO A 382 -2.22 -13.24 18.98
N GLU A 383 -2.26 -14.45 18.42
CA GLU A 383 -1.20 -14.98 17.55
C GLU A 383 -1.39 -14.68 16.05
N ILE A 384 -2.38 -13.88 15.65
CA ILE A 384 -2.61 -13.61 14.23
C ILE A 384 -1.50 -12.72 13.65
N THR A 385 -0.89 -13.16 12.55
CA THR A 385 0.14 -12.40 11.84
C THR A 385 -0.26 -12.13 10.39
N ARG A 386 0.22 -11.02 9.83
CA ARG A 386 0.05 -10.69 8.41
C ARG A 386 1.33 -10.10 7.82
N TYR A 387 1.55 -10.42 6.56
CA TYR A 387 2.56 -9.79 5.74
C TYR A 387 2.05 -8.43 5.26
N PHE A 388 2.91 -7.42 5.29
CA PHE A 388 2.56 -6.07 4.87
C PHE A 388 3.58 -5.49 3.89
N MET A 389 3.08 -4.69 2.97
CA MET A 389 3.88 -3.74 2.20
C MET A 389 3.08 -2.47 1.95
N THR A 390 3.74 -1.38 1.56
CA THR A 390 3.02 -0.14 1.25
C THR A 390 2.31 -0.23 -0.11
N ILE A 391 1.28 0.61 -0.30
CA ILE A 391 0.57 0.71 -1.59
C ILE A 391 1.55 1.01 -2.74
N PRO A 392 2.40 2.05 -2.65
CA PRO A 392 3.32 2.38 -3.73
C PRO A 392 4.30 1.24 -4.06
N GLU A 393 4.88 0.60 -3.05
CA GLU A 393 5.79 -0.53 -3.26
C GLU A 393 5.10 -1.72 -3.94
N SER A 394 3.86 -2.04 -3.54
CA SER A 394 3.11 -3.15 -4.14
C SER A 394 2.89 -2.92 -5.63
N VAL A 395 2.46 -1.71 -5.99
CA VAL A 395 2.19 -1.35 -7.38
C VAL A 395 3.48 -1.32 -8.18
N GLN A 396 4.56 -0.80 -7.62
CA GLN A 396 5.85 -0.81 -8.29
C GLN A 396 6.31 -2.24 -8.65
N LEU A 397 6.15 -3.21 -7.74
CA LEU A 397 6.44 -4.62 -8.04
C LEU A 397 5.47 -5.20 -9.09
N VAL A 398 4.19 -4.79 -9.10
CA VAL A 398 3.22 -5.15 -10.15
C VAL A 398 3.67 -4.62 -11.52
N LEU A 399 4.09 -3.36 -11.60
CA LEU A 399 4.61 -2.77 -12.85
C LEU A 399 5.89 -3.47 -13.31
N GLN A 400 6.79 -3.80 -12.38
CA GLN A 400 8.01 -4.54 -12.68
C GLN A 400 7.72 -5.95 -13.22
N ALA A 401 6.77 -6.66 -12.59
CA ALA A 401 6.29 -7.97 -13.03
C ALA A 401 5.66 -7.89 -14.43
N GLY A 402 4.81 -6.88 -14.67
CA GLY A 402 4.22 -6.61 -15.98
C GLY A 402 5.27 -6.35 -17.08
N ALA A 403 6.31 -5.58 -16.75
CA ALA A 403 7.41 -5.29 -17.68
C ALA A 403 8.25 -6.54 -18.00
N MET A 404 8.51 -7.42 -17.02
CA MET A 404 9.35 -8.61 -17.25
C MET A 404 8.61 -9.84 -17.79
N GLY A 405 7.28 -9.93 -17.59
CA GLY A 405 6.50 -11.12 -17.91
C GLY A 405 6.41 -11.40 -19.41
N ASN A 406 6.51 -12.69 -19.74
CA ASN A 406 6.43 -13.20 -21.11
C ASN A 406 5.16 -14.02 -21.38
N GLY A 407 4.32 -14.22 -20.37
CA GLY A 407 3.07 -14.98 -20.44
C GLY A 407 3.16 -16.28 -19.64
N GLY A 408 2.13 -16.55 -18.83
CA GLY A 408 1.98 -17.75 -18.01
C GLY A 408 2.62 -17.64 -16.63
N GLU A 409 3.41 -16.61 -16.34
CA GLU A 409 4.07 -16.50 -15.05
C GLU A 409 3.11 -16.05 -13.93
N ILE A 410 3.26 -16.69 -12.77
CA ILE A 410 2.71 -16.20 -11.50
C ILE A 410 3.86 -15.63 -10.69
N TYR A 411 3.94 -14.30 -10.61
CA TYR A 411 4.93 -13.60 -9.81
C TYR A 411 4.50 -13.50 -8.35
N ILE A 412 5.42 -13.80 -7.44
CA ILE A 412 5.24 -13.70 -6.00
C ILE A 412 6.23 -12.69 -5.46
N PHE A 413 5.72 -11.77 -4.66
CA PHE A 413 6.53 -10.72 -4.07
C PHE A 413 7.08 -11.14 -2.72
N ASP A 414 8.34 -10.79 -2.48
CA ASP A 414 8.91 -10.88 -1.15
C ASP A 414 8.22 -9.85 -0.24
N MET A 415 7.57 -10.34 0.80
CA MET A 415 6.82 -9.52 1.74
C MET A 415 7.61 -9.13 2.99
N GLY A 416 8.85 -9.62 3.15
CA GLY A 416 9.60 -9.51 4.40
C GLY A 416 8.97 -10.32 5.53
N GLU A 417 9.25 -9.93 6.77
CA GLU A 417 8.78 -10.64 7.95
C GLU A 417 7.30 -10.37 8.26
N PRO A 418 6.55 -11.38 8.76
CA PRO A 418 5.17 -11.20 9.14
C PRO A 418 5.04 -10.41 10.45
N VAL A 419 4.03 -9.57 10.54
CA VAL A 419 3.78 -8.71 11.71
C VAL A 419 2.58 -9.21 12.50
N LYS A 420 2.74 -9.33 13.83
CA LYS A 420 1.63 -9.63 14.76
C LYS A 420 0.64 -8.46 14.80
N ILE A 421 -0.64 -8.73 14.59
CA ILE A 421 -1.68 -7.70 14.56
C ILE A 421 -1.88 -7.05 15.94
N VAL A 422 -1.64 -7.79 17.02
CA VAL A 422 -1.67 -7.22 18.38
C VAL A 422 -0.55 -6.20 18.59
N ASP A 423 0.63 -6.43 18.03
CA ASP A 423 1.75 -5.49 18.15
C ASP A 423 1.54 -4.26 17.27
N LEU A 424 0.96 -4.46 16.08
CA LEU A 424 0.46 -3.36 15.25
C LEU A 424 -0.54 -2.48 16.03
N ALA A 425 -1.52 -3.09 16.70
CA ALA A 425 -2.51 -2.37 17.52
C ALA A 425 -1.84 -1.56 18.65
N ARG A 426 -0.92 -2.18 19.40
CA ARG A 426 -0.16 -1.50 20.46
C ARG A 426 0.63 -0.32 19.92
N ASN A 427 1.33 -0.48 18.80
CA ASN A 427 2.11 0.58 18.18
C ASN A 427 1.22 1.73 17.72
N MET A 428 0.05 1.46 17.15
CA MET A 428 -0.91 2.50 16.77
C MET A 428 -1.45 3.28 17.98
N ILE A 429 -1.72 2.62 19.11
CA ILE A 429 -2.12 3.31 20.36
C ILE A 429 -0.99 4.23 20.84
N LYS A 430 0.26 3.73 20.87
CA LYS A 430 1.41 4.53 21.30
C LYS A 430 1.67 5.72 20.37
N LEU A 431 1.54 5.55 19.05
CA LEU A 431 1.66 6.63 18.07
C LEU A 431 0.61 7.73 18.25
N ALA A 432 -0.57 7.38 18.78
CA ALA A 432 -1.60 8.34 19.15
C ALA A 432 -1.30 9.09 20.48
N GLY A 433 -0.17 8.81 21.13
CA GLY A 433 0.21 9.39 22.42
C GLY A 433 -0.51 8.76 23.62
N LEU A 434 -1.06 7.55 23.45
CA LEU A 434 -1.84 6.83 24.47
C LEU A 434 -1.10 5.58 24.93
N CYS A 435 -1.39 5.12 26.15
CA CYS A 435 -0.82 3.91 26.73
C CYS A 435 -1.72 2.69 26.47
N PRO A 436 -1.23 1.63 25.78
CA PRO A 436 -1.95 0.37 25.63
C PRO A 436 -2.35 -0.24 26.98
N GLU A 437 -3.53 -0.86 27.05
CA GLU A 437 -4.16 -1.49 28.23
C GLU A 437 -4.52 -0.55 29.39
N LYS A 438 -3.97 0.66 29.43
CA LYS A 438 -4.31 1.69 30.41
C LYS A 438 -5.35 2.67 29.86
N ASP A 439 -5.03 3.33 28.75
CA ASP A 439 -5.89 4.33 28.12
C ASP A 439 -6.83 3.68 27.10
N ILE A 440 -6.31 2.70 26.33
CA ILE A 440 -7.08 1.92 25.36
C ILE A 440 -6.80 0.43 25.55
N LYS A 441 -7.85 -0.33 25.85
CA LYS A 441 -7.79 -1.80 25.96
C LYS A 441 -7.78 -2.48 24.60
N ILE A 442 -7.08 -3.61 24.50
CA ILE A 442 -7.15 -4.51 23.33
C ILE A 442 -8.05 -5.69 23.68
N MET A 443 -9.13 -5.86 22.92
CA MET A 443 -10.11 -6.94 23.11
C MET A 443 -9.96 -7.98 22.01
N PHE A 444 -9.84 -9.25 22.40
CA PHE A 444 -9.81 -10.37 21.46
C PHE A 444 -11.23 -10.82 21.12
N THR A 445 -11.59 -10.80 19.84
CA THR A 445 -12.96 -11.09 19.37
C THR A 445 -13.16 -12.47 18.76
N GLY A 446 -12.09 -13.27 18.66
CA GLY A 446 -12.09 -14.53 17.93
C GLY A 446 -11.82 -14.35 16.43
N LEU A 447 -11.39 -15.46 15.79
CA LEU A 447 -11.21 -15.51 14.34
C LEU A 447 -12.56 -15.46 13.63
N ARG A 448 -12.61 -14.74 12.50
CA ARG A 448 -13.82 -14.62 11.69
C ARG A 448 -13.95 -15.79 10.70
N PRO A 449 -15.15 -16.01 10.15
CA PRO A 449 -15.33 -16.97 9.06
C PRO A 449 -14.35 -16.74 7.92
N GLY A 450 -13.70 -17.83 7.52
CA GLY A 450 -12.71 -17.88 6.45
C GLY A 450 -11.30 -17.40 6.82
N GLU A 451 -11.10 -16.85 8.01
CA GLU A 451 -9.86 -16.17 8.39
C GLU A 451 -8.76 -17.14 8.84
N LYS A 452 -7.56 -17.01 8.25
CA LYS A 452 -6.36 -17.76 8.67
C LYS A 452 -5.68 -17.10 9.86
N LEU A 453 -5.06 -17.91 10.72
CA LEU A 453 -4.15 -17.40 11.75
C LEU A 453 -2.85 -16.88 11.13
N TYR A 454 -2.30 -17.63 10.17
CA TYR A 454 -1.09 -17.31 9.40
C TYR A 454 -1.39 -17.42 7.91
N GLU A 455 -0.99 -16.40 7.14
CA GLU A 455 -1.07 -16.46 5.67
C GLU A 455 0.17 -17.15 5.10
N GLU A 456 0.01 -17.74 3.92
CA GLU A 456 1.06 -18.48 3.22
C GLU A 456 1.29 -17.81 1.87
N LEU A 457 2.55 -17.55 1.51
CA LEU A 457 2.87 -16.94 0.22
C LEU A 457 2.99 -17.98 -0.91
N LEU A 458 3.24 -19.25 -0.56
CA LEU A 458 3.58 -20.34 -1.49
C LEU A 458 2.97 -21.67 -1.05
N LEU A 459 2.62 -22.52 -2.02
CA LEU A 459 2.40 -23.94 -1.76
C LEU A 459 3.74 -24.63 -1.45
N VAL A 460 3.73 -25.72 -0.67
CA VAL A 460 4.98 -26.43 -0.34
C VAL A 460 5.55 -27.10 -1.59
N GLU A 461 4.65 -27.45 -2.51
CA GLU A 461 4.86 -28.13 -3.77
C GLU A 461 5.22 -27.16 -4.91
N GLU A 462 4.96 -25.85 -4.74
CA GLU A 462 5.27 -24.83 -5.74
C GLU A 462 6.78 -24.54 -5.75
N GLN A 463 7.47 -24.92 -6.82
CA GLN A 463 8.86 -24.52 -7.03
C GLN A 463 8.92 -23.03 -7.39
N THR A 464 9.90 -22.32 -6.81
CA THR A 464 10.17 -20.93 -7.16
C THR A 464 11.38 -20.80 -8.08
N ILE A 465 11.27 -19.88 -9.03
CA ILE A 465 12.38 -19.46 -9.90
C ILE A 465 12.72 -18.01 -9.55
N ALA A 466 14.01 -17.73 -9.36
CA ALA A 466 14.47 -16.36 -9.17
C ALA A 466 14.27 -15.53 -10.45
N THR A 467 14.01 -14.24 -10.29
CA THR A 467 14.02 -13.27 -11.39
C THR A 467 15.26 -12.39 -11.29
N TYR A 468 15.47 -11.47 -12.24
CA TYR A 468 16.51 -10.45 -12.09
C TYR A 468 16.23 -9.47 -10.93
N HIS A 469 14.99 -9.41 -10.44
CA HIS A 469 14.60 -8.56 -9.33
C HIS A 469 14.57 -9.38 -8.03
N PRO A 470 15.36 -9.04 -6.99
CA PRO A 470 15.55 -9.90 -5.82
C PRO A 470 14.26 -10.11 -5.01
N LYS A 471 13.33 -9.13 -5.03
CA LYS A 471 12.03 -9.22 -4.33
C LYS A 471 10.90 -9.83 -5.17
N ILE A 472 11.19 -10.38 -6.35
CA ILE A 472 10.19 -11.00 -7.22
C ILE A 472 10.66 -12.41 -7.60
N LYS A 473 9.81 -13.41 -7.35
CA LYS A 473 10.02 -14.81 -7.74
C LYS A 473 8.88 -15.25 -8.65
N ILE A 474 9.12 -16.27 -9.49
CA ILE A 474 8.08 -16.91 -10.30
C ILE A 474 7.70 -18.23 -9.63
N SER A 475 6.41 -18.47 -9.43
CA SER A 475 5.88 -19.78 -9.00
C SER A 475 5.58 -20.64 -10.22
N LYS A 476 6.06 -21.90 -10.19
CA LYS A 476 5.65 -22.92 -11.15
C LYS A 476 4.38 -23.59 -10.66
N THR A 477 3.24 -23.21 -11.24
CA THR A 477 1.96 -23.89 -10.99
C THR A 477 1.66 -24.94 -12.06
N ILE A 478 0.95 -25.98 -11.66
CA ILE A 478 0.34 -26.93 -12.61
C ILE A 478 -0.81 -26.22 -13.29
N SER A 479 -0.83 -26.22 -14.61
CA SER A 479 -1.95 -25.68 -15.38
C SER A 479 -2.93 -26.76 -15.79
N HIS A 480 -4.20 -26.38 -15.84
CA HIS A 480 -5.28 -27.20 -16.38
C HIS A 480 -5.56 -26.83 -17.84
N SER A 481 -6.23 -27.71 -18.58
CA SER A 481 -6.68 -27.41 -19.94
C SER A 481 -7.80 -26.38 -19.93
N ILE A 482 -7.83 -25.49 -20.93
CA ILE A 482 -8.86 -24.44 -21.03
C ILE A 482 -10.27 -25.03 -21.03
N ARG A 483 -10.46 -26.14 -21.74
CA ARG A 483 -11.76 -26.83 -21.84
C ARG A 483 -12.30 -27.22 -20.46
N TYR A 484 -11.46 -27.87 -19.65
CA TYR A 484 -11.86 -28.28 -18.30
C TYR A 484 -12.22 -27.06 -17.45
N VAL A 485 -11.39 -26.00 -17.49
CA VAL A 485 -11.64 -24.80 -16.66
C VAL A 485 -12.90 -24.05 -17.12
N GLN A 486 -13.17 -23.99 -18.43
CA GLN A 486 -14.41 -23.40 -18.98
C GLN A 486 -15.65 -24.18 -18.53
N GLU A 487 -15.67 -25.51 -18.72
CA GLU A 487 -16.78 -26.38 -18.30
C GLU A 487 -17.09 -26.19 -16.81
N VAL A 488 -16.04 -26.12 -15.98
CA VAL A 488 -16.13 -25.87 -14.55
C VAL A 488 -16.71 -24.48 -14.22
N ILE A 489 -16.26 -23.43 -14.90
CA ILE A 489 -16.78 -22.07 -14.68
C ILE A 489 -18.25 -21.98 -15.08
N ASP A 490 -18.63 -22.57 -16.22
CA ASP A 490 -20.01 -22.57 -16.70
C ASP A 490 -20.95 -23.31 -15.74
N GLU A 491 -20.47 -24.40 -15.13
CA GLU A 491 -21.20 -25.11 -14.07
C GLU A 491 -21.37 -24.24 -12.81
N LEU A 492 -20.31 -23.54 -12.37
CA LEU A 492 -20.40 -22.61 -11.25
C LEU A 492 -21.39 -21.47 -11.52
N LEU A 493 -21.42 -20.93 -12.74
CA LEU A 493 -22.37 -19.88 -13.13
C LEU A 493 -23.80 -20.41 -13.21
N SER A 494 -23.98 -21.64 -13.65
CA SER A 494 -25.28 -22.30 -13.65
C SER A 494 -25.80 -22.50 -12.22
N LEU A 495 -24.96 -22.95 -11.29
CA LEU A 495 -25.29 -23.08 -9.86
C LEU A 495 -25.61 -21.73 -9.21
N ASN A 496 -24.89 -20.69 -9.62
CA ASN A 496 -25.11 -19.33 -9.16
C ASN A 496 -26.48 -18.79 -9.61
N ASN A 497 -26.88 -19.04 -10.86
CA ASN A 497 -28.22 -18.68 -11.36
C ASN A 497 -29.36 -19.40 -10.61
N LEU A 498 -29.08 -20.57 -10.03
CA LEU A 498 -30.01 -21.30 -9.17
C LEU A 498 -30.01 -20.81 -7.71
N ASN A 499 -29.21 -19.79 -7.38
CA ASN A 499 -29.01 -19.25 -6.02
C ASN A 499 -28.65 -20.32 -4.97
N ASN A 500 -27.89 -21.34 -5.37
CA ASN A 500 -27.50 -22.44 -4.49
C ASN A 500 -26.05 -22.30 -4.01
N ASP A 501 -25.84 -21.43 -3.02
CA ASP A 501 -24.52 -21.16 -2.42
C ASP A 501 -23.84 -22.45 -1.92
N TYR A 502 -24.59 -23.36 -1.30
CA TYR A 502 -24.01 -24.60 -0.75
C TYR A 502 -23.44 -25.50 -1.85
N ALA A 503 -24.23 -25.75 -2.91
CA ALA A 503 -23.78 -26.56 -4.04
C ALA A 503 -22.63 -25.89 -4.79
N MET A 504 -22.66 -24.57 -4.93
CA MET A 504 -21.58 -23.81 -5.55
C MET A 504 -20.29 -23.91 -4.75
N VAL A 505 -20.32 -23.71 -3.43
CA VAL A 505 -19.12 -23.85 -2.58
C VAL A 505 -18.63 -25.29 -2.56
N LYS A 506 -19.53 -26.27 -2.55
CA LYS A 506 -19.14 -27.69 -2.73
C LYS A 506 -18.39 -27.88 -4.03
N LYS A 507 -18.91 -27.35 -5.13
CA LYS A 507 -18.25 -27.43 -6.43
C LYS A 507 -16.88 -26.76 -6.42
N MET A 508 -16.75 -25.57 -5.80
CA MET A 508 -15.46 -24.90 -5.64
C MET A 508 -14.41 -25.79 -4.95
N LYS A 509 -14.81 -26.59 -3.95
CA LYS A 509 -13.93 -27.52 -3.23
C LYS A 509 -13.55 -28.74 -4.06
N GLU A 510 -14.46 -29.24 -4.89
CA GLU A 510 -14.15 -30.31 -5.86
C GLU A 510 -13.09 -29.86 -6.89
N ILE A 511 -13.16 -28.60 -7.32
CA ILE A 511 -12.23 -28.00 -8.30
C ILE A 511 -10.88 -27.66 -7.65
N ILE A 512 -10.90 -27.20 -6.40
CA ILE A 512 -9.72 -26.80 -5.64
C ILE A 512 -9.61 -27.74 -4.43
N PRO A 513 -8.95 -28.90 -4.56
CA PRO A 513 -8.89 -29.91 -3.49
C PRO A 513 -8.28 -29.40 -2.17
N ASP A 514 -7.41 -28.40 -2.25
CA ASP A 514 -6.77 -27.79 -1.09
C ASP A 514 -7.61 -26.66 -0.45
N TYR A 515 -8.81 -26.39 -0.96
CA TYR A 515 -9.74 -25.43 -0.37
C TYR A 515 -10.41 -26.05 0.86
N LYS A 516 -9.92 -25.69 2.05
CA LYS A 516 -10.48 -26.13 3.33
C LYS A 516 -11.02 -24.94 4.11
N SER A 517 -12.34 -24.87 4.27
CA SER A 517 -12.96 -23.75 4.99
C SER A 517 -12.51 -23.72 6.45
N LYS A 518 -12.42 -22.51 7.02
CA LYS A 518 -12.07 -22.33 8.45
C LYS A 518 -13.02 -21.34 9.11
N ASN A 519 -13.50 -21.64 10.31
CA ASN A 519 -14.46 -20.86 11.10
C ASN A 519 -15.74 -20.51 10.33
N SER A 520 -16.13 -21.30 9.32
CA SER A 520 -17.19 -20.98 8.36
C SER A 520 -18.24 -22.09 8.26
N ARG A 521 -19.48 -21.75 7.87
CA ARG A 521 -20.58 -22.71 7.68
C ARG A 521 -20.24 -23.81 6.68
N TYR A 522 -19.31 -23.56 5.76
CA TYR A 522 -18.91 -24.52 4.74
C TYR A 522 -17.90 -25.57 5.20
N GLU A 523 -17.44 -25.52 6.46
CA GLU A 523 -16.61 -26.59 7.04
C GLU A 523 -17.29 -27.96 6.97
N GLU A 524 -18.62 -28.01 7.08
CA GLU A 524 -19.38 -29.25 6.97
C GLU A 524 -19.10 -29.98 5.65
N ILE A 525 -18.90 -29.23 4.56
CA ILE A 525 -18.60 -29.79 3.23
C ILE A 525 -17.21 -30.45 3.21
N ASP A 526 -16.24 -29.92 3.96
CA ASP A 526 -14.89 -30.49 4.01
C ASP A 526 -14.91 -31.93 4.55
N TYR A 527 -15.79 -32.22 5.52
CA TYR A 527 -15.96 -33.57 6.07
C TYR A 527 -16.61 -34.54 5.08
N TYR A 528 -17.53 -34.06 4.23
CA TYR A 528 -18.21 -34.89 3.24
C TYR A 528 -17.35 -35.24 2.03
N LEU A 529 -16.27 -34.50 1.76
CA LEU A 529 -15.36 -34.78 0.64
C LEU A 529 -14.19 -35.69 1.04
N ILE A 530 -13.98 -35.91 2.34
CA ILE A 530 -12.93 -36.80 2.90
C ILE A 530 -13.44 -38.23 3.07
N ASN A 531 -14.76 -38.41 3.23
CA ASN A 531 -15.44 -39.71 3.34
C ASN A 531 -16.14 -40.04 2.02
#